data_AF-A0A8K0KXN5-F1
#
_entry.id   AF-A0A8K0KXN5-F1
#
_cell.length_a   1.000
_cell.length_b   1.000
_cell.length_c   1.000
_cell.angle_alpha   90.00
_cell.angle_beta   90.00
_cell.angle_gamma   90.00
#
_symmetry.space_group_name_H-M   'P 1'
#
loop_
_entity.id
_entity.type
_entity.pdbx_description
1 polymer ?
#
loop_
_entity_poly.entity_id
_entity_poly.type
_entity_poly.pdbx_seq_one_letter_code
_entity_poly.pdbx_strand_id
1 'polypeptide(L)'
;MPNQVRDLRTVDETTFPYIFEQNAAVPLKSGEGPVRVNVYRPKTDTKVPVLVTYGPYGKDIPYSEFHTKSYSEVNPEHKSEHSAWETPDPAFWTKRGYAVVRADERGLGQSPGLLDTMSRGTSECFFDVVEWCAEQPWSSAKVGLLGISYYAGSQWRVAARNPKGLSAIVPWEGMSDYYRDRCRHGGILSNAFIRFWWNRQVITNQYGRPGRKASNWGPDTLEGDLSEEERAGQRNDQNVDNLNDQFRDQEYYASKEYDMADIKVPLLSVANWGGILLHLRGNIEGFVNAGSELKYLRCITGRHDLPFYYKEEVEIQRSFLDAFLKGEDREGWSQKGKLPQVDMVLRKGDVGFNDAKAEQAYPRRTENEWPIARTQWTKYYLTSDKGLTTSQPSGTAKLGYRALGTMESPSLIQFTTPAFEQETEITGNIVARLNVSVTPDPSGPTPSDIDLFLTLRHISPEGKEVYYTGTAGDPVPLTKGWLRVSLRKVNDQHYKHREYLPWRDYYSTDVLPVVPGEVYTVDVEVWPTQVVVEKGGKIIFEVASGDTQGSGIFQHNDPVDRSEKKLRGVNHIHFSDKFVNYVTLPIIPSK
;
A
#
# COMPACT_ATOMS: atom_id res chain seq x y z
N MET A 1 -26.28 9.27 19.08
CA MET A 1 -25.93 10.10 17.89
C MET A 1 -26.60 11.48 17.94
N PRO A 2 -26.01 12.56 17.39
CA PRO A 2 -26.52 13.93 17.51
C PRO A 2 -27.67 14.23 16.55
N ASN A 3 -27.61 13.69 15.33
CA ASN A 3 -28.71 13.75 14.35
C ASN A 3 -29.66 12.56 14.49
N GLN A 4 -30.94 12.79 14.19
CA GLN A 4 -31.95 11.73 14.10
C GLN A 4 -31.78 10.93 12.80
N VAL A 5 -31.62 9.61 12.92
CA VAL A 5 -31.54 8.70 11.75
C VAL A 5 -32.89 8.61 11.05
N ARG A 6 -32.90 8.78 9.72
CA ARG A 6 -34.10 8.68 8.88
C ARG A 6 -33.95 7.61 7.80
N ASP A 7 -35.06 7.21 7.19
CA ASP A 7 -34.97 6.50 5.90
C ASP A 7 -34.68 7.53 4.80
N LEU A 8 -33.54 7.34 4.12
CA LEU A 8 -33.05 8.24 3.07
C LEU A 8 -33.12 7.59 1.69
N ARG A 9 -33.66 6.36 1.62
CA ARG A 9 -33.62 5.51 0.44
C ARG A 9 -34.42 6.11 -0.71
N THR A 10 -33.82 6.15 -1.89
CA THR A 10 -34.50 6.46 -3.16
C THR A 10 -34.15 5.39 -4.19
N VAL A 11 -35.04 5.18 -5.18
CA VAL A 11 -34.83 4.20 -6.26
C VAL A 11 -35.15 4.86 -7.60
N ASP A 12 -34.22 4.79 -8.54
CA ASP A 12 -34.37 5.16 -9.94
C ASP A 12 -34.23 3.92 -10.83
N GLU A 13 -35.31 3.54 -11.49
CA GLU A 13 -35.36 2.41 -12.41
C GLU A 13 -35.35 2.83 -13.88
N THR A 14 -35.36 4.13 -14.16
CA THR A 14 -35.68 4.69 -15.49
C THR A 14 -34.51 5.42 -16.14
N THR A 15 -33.77 6.24 -15.40
CA THR A 15 -32.80 7.19 -15.95
C THR A 15 -31.53 6.50 -16.44
N PHE A 16 -31.10 5.43 -15.75
CA PHE A 16 -29.83 4.77 -15.98
C PHE A 16 -30.00 3.42 -16.68
N PRO A 17 -28.94 2.87 -17.31
CA PRO A 17 -28.96 1.51 -17.86
C PRO A 17 -29.07 0.41 -16.79
N TYR A 18 -28.98 0.77 -15.51
CA TYR A 18 -29.16 -0.08 -14.33
C TYR A 18 -30.23 0.52 -13.41
N ILE A 19 -30.67 -0.25 -12.42
CA ILE A 19 -31.46 0.26 -11.30
C ILE A 19 -30.47 0.88 -10.31
N PHE A 20 -30.71 2.13 -9.94
CA PHE A 20 -29.92 2.85 -8.94
C PHE A 20 -30.76 3.06 -7.69
N GLU A 21 -30.33 2.46 -6.59
CA GLU A 21 -30.90 2.68 -5.26
C GLU A 21 -29.88 3.45 -4.42
N GLN A 22 -30.26 4.66 -3.99
CA GLN A 22 -29.38 5.57 -3.26
C GLN A 22 -29.70 5.55 -1.76
N ASN A 23 -28.67 5.64 -0.93
CA ASN A 23 -28.77 5.76 0.54
C ASN A 23 -29.54 4.64 1.25
N ALA A 24 -29.53 3.42 0.68
CA ALA A 24 -30.05 2.24 1.37
C ALA A 24 -29.34 2.08 2.74
N ALA A 25 -30.11 1.70 3.76
CA ALA A 25 -29.61 1.58 5.13
C ALA A 25 -29.22 0.13 5.43
N VAL A 26 -27.93 -0.08 5.69
CA VAL A 26 -27.43 -1.35 6.23
C VAL A 26 -27.51 -1.28 7.75
N PRO A 27 -28.36 -2.10 8.40
CA PRO A 27 -28.37 -2.18 9.85
C PRO A 27 -27.08 -2.84 10.34
N LEU A 28 -26.44 -2.22 11.34
CA LEU A 28 -25.24 -2.77 11.98
C LEU A 28 -25.63 -3.71 13.11
N LYS A 29 -24.91 -4.83 13.23
CA LYS A 29 -25.05 -5.78 14.35
C LYS A 29 -24.36 -5.25 15.61
N SER A 30 -23.25 -4.52 15.40
CA SER A 30 -22.50 -3.84 16.45
C SER A 30 -22.32 -2.37 16.08
N GLY A 31 -22.89 -1.47 16.88
CA GLY A 31 -22.76 -0.03 16.71
C GLY A 31 -24.10 0.70 16.64
N GLU A 32 -24.04 2.03 16.75
CA GLU A 32 -25.20 2.90 16.56
C GLU A 32 -25.27 3.40 15.12
N GLY A 33 -26.48 3.38 14.56
CA GLY A 33 -26.77 3.92 13.23
C GLY A 33 -26.52 2.95 12.08
N PRO A 34 -27.02 3.27 10.88
CA PRO A 34 -26.79 2.47 9.68
C PRO A 34 -25.51 2.89 8.96
N VAL A 35 -24.94 1.98 8.19
CA VAL A 35 -24.08 2.36 7.06
C VAL A 35 -24.96 2.66 5.85
N ARG A 36 -24.71 3.77 5.16
CA ARG A 36 -25.42 4.15 3.95
C ARG A 36 -24.70 3.64 2.72
N VAL A 37 -25.45 2.98 1.84
CA VAL A 37 -24.92 2.41 0.61
C VAL A 37 -25.70 2.88 -0.61
N ASN A 38 -25.01 2.93 -1.73
CA ASN A 38 -25.58 3.04 -3.06
C ASN A 38 -25.51 1.67 -3.73
N VAL A 39 -26.63 1.21 -4.30
CA VAL A 39 -26.76 -0.07 -4.99
C VAL A 39 -27.03 0.19 -6.46
N TYR A 40 -26.20 -0.38 -7.33
CA TYR A 40 -26.35 -0.37 -8.77
C TYR A 40 -26.57 -1.80 -9.23
N ARG A 41 -27.73 -2.14 -9.79
CA ARG A 41 -28.03 -3.52 -10.20
C ARG A 41 -28.61 -3.61 -11.61
N PRO A 42 -28.35 -4.70 -12.35
CA PRO A 42 -28.89 -4.87 -13.69
C PRO A 42 -30.42 -4.91 -13.68
N LYS A 43 -31.06 -4.46 -14.77
CA LYS A 43 -32.52 -4.56 -14.97
C LYS A 43 -32.90 -5.99 -15.34
N THR A 44 -32.90 -6.89 -14.36
CA THR A 44 -33.21 -8.32 -14.50
C THR A 44 -33.87 -8.87 -13.24
N ASP A 45 -34.68 -9.91 -13.41
CA ASP A 45 -35.26 -10.70 -12.31
C ASP A 45 -34.31 -11.80 -11.81
N THR A 46 -33.19 -12.02 -12.51
CA THR A 46 -32.18 -13.02 -12.12
C THR A 46 -31.35 -12.50 -10.95
N LYS A 47 -31.12 -13.34 -9.95
CA LYS A 47 -30.21 -13.03 -8.84
C LYS A 47 -28.77 -12.91 -9.35
N VAL A 48 -28.07 -11.84 -8.99
CA VAL A 48 -26.72 -11.53 -9.49
C VAL A 48 -25.66 -11.51 -8.38
N PRO A 49 -24.39 -11.81 -8.69
CA PRO A 49 -23.29 -11.56 -7.76
C PRO A 49 -23.08 -10.07 -7.49
N VAL A 50 -22.48 -9.76 -6.34
CA VAL A 50 -22.33 -8.38 -5.85
C VAL A 50 -20.86 -8.01 -5.69
N LEU A 51 -20.44 -6.89 -6.28
CA LEU A 51 -19.15 -6.27 -6.01
C LEU A 51 -19.33 -5.17 -4.96
N VAL A 52 -18.51 -5.16 -3.92
CA VAL A 52 -18.68 -4.23 -2.79
C VAL A 52 -17.40 -3.42 -2.53
N THR A 53 -17.57 -2.12 -2.32
CA THR A 53 -16.53 -1.21 -1.81
C THR A 53 -16.99 -0.51 -0.55
N TYR A 54 -16.11 -0.38 0.44
CA TYR A 54 -16.37 0.31 1.70
C TYR A 54 -15.16 1.18 2.07
N GLY A 55 -15.36 2.49 2.21
CA GLY A 55 -14.26 3.42 2.45
C GLY A 55 -14.69 4.89 2.55
N PRO A 56 -13.71 5.81 2.63
CA PRO A 56 -13.97 7.15 3.13
C PRO A 56 -14.18 8.23 2.07
N TYR A 57 -13.98 7.90 0.79
CA TYR A 57 -13.85 8.90 -0.28
C TYR A 57 -15.15 9.48 -0.83
N GLY A 58 -16.31 9.02 -0.32
CA GLY A 58 -17.62 9.53 -0.72
C GLY A 58 -18.23 8.74 -1.87
N LYS A 59 -19.21 7.90 -1.55
CA LYS A 59 -19.95 7.09 -2.53
C LYS A 59 -20.77 7.91 -3.54
N ASP A 60 -20.98 9.20 -3.25
CA ASP A 60 -21.73 10.17 -4.05
C ASP A 60 -20.83 11.25 -4.69
N ILE A 61 -19.50 11.04 -4.72
CA ILE A 61 -18.55 12.00 -5.32
C ILE A 61 -18.11 11.48 -6.69
N PRO A 62 -18.47 12.15 -7.79
CA PRO A 62 -18.05 11.74 -9.12
C PRO A 62 -16.53 11.78 -9.28
N TYR A 63 -15.96 10.80 -9.98
CA TYR A 63 -14.52 10.77 -10.29
C TYR A 63 -14.10 12.06 -11.02
N SER A 64 -14.91 12.55 -11.96
CA SER A 64 -14.67 13.80 -12.70
C SER A 64 -14.43 15.02 -11.80
N GLU A 65 -15.02 15.03 -10.60
CA GLU A 65 -14.85 16.08 -9.60
C GLU A 65 -13.71 15.75 -8.63
N PHE A 66 -13.63 14.49 -8.17
CA PHE A 66 -12.61 14.06 -7.22
C PHE A 66 -11.20 14.24 -7.76
N HIS A 67 -10.96 13.89 -9.03
CA HIS A 67 -9.66 14.00 -9.69
C HIS A 67 -9.77 14.18 -11.20
N THR A 68 -10.18 15.38 -11.65
CA THR A 68 -10.44 15.71 -13.05
C THR A 68 -9.33 15.32 -14.03
N LYS A 69 -8.06 15.60 -13.70
CA LYS A 69 -6.92 15.27 -14.58
C LYS A 69 -6.85 13.76 -14.85
N SER A 70 -6.80 12.95 -13.79
CA SER A 70 -6.82 11.49 -13.89
C SER A 70 -8.06 10.99 -14.63
N TYR A 71 -9.25 11.49 -14.30
CA TYR A 71 -10.49 11.10 -14.97
C TYR A 71 -10.44 11.31 -16.49
N SER A 72 -9.73 12.33 -16.97
CA SER A 72 -9.58 12.56 -18.41
C SER A 72 -8.90 11.39 -19.14
N GLU A 73 -8.03 10.63 -18.44
CA GLU A 73 -7.23 9.52 -18.96
C GLU A 73 -7.87 8.14 -18.72
N VAL A 74 -8.89 8.05 -17.87
CA VAL A 74 -9.61 6.79 -17.61
C VAL A 74 -10.19 6.23 -18.92
N ASN A 75 -10.23 4.91 -19.03
CA ASN A 75 -10.89 4.22 -20.13
C ASN A 75 -12.36 4.70 -20.26
N PRO A 76 -12.81 5.16 -21.45
CA PRO A 76 -14.17 5.65 -21.66
C PRO A 76 -15.29 4.69 -21.23
N GLU A 77 -15.05 3.37 -21.25
CA GLU A 77 -16.03 2.38 -20.77
C GLU A 77 -16.33 2.48 -19.26
N HIS A 78 -15.49 3.17 -18.49
CA HIS A 78 -15.58 3.35 -17.04
C HIS A 78 -15.92 4.78 -16.62
N LYS A 79 -16.46 5.57 -17.56
CA LYS A 79 -16.86 6.97 -17.37
C LYS A 79 -18.38 7.13 -17.25
N SER A 80 -19.04 6.23 -16.53
CA SER A 80 -20.48 6.40 -16.30
C SER A 80 -20.76 7.59 -15.38
N GLU A 81 -22.01 8.06 -15.35
CA GLU A 81 -22.45 9.18 -14.50
C GLU A 81 -22.11 8.95 -13.01
N HIS A 82 -22.15 7.69 -12.58
CA HIS A 82 -21.83 7.29 -11.23
C HIS A 82 -20.39 6.76 -11.07
N SER A 83 -19.48 6.99 -12.03
CA SER A 83 -18.06 6.64 -11.86
C SER A 83 -17.47 7.37 -10.65
N ALA A 84 -16.77 6.66 -9.77
CA ALA A 84 -16.11 7.25 -8.59
C ALA A 84 -14.69 6.72 -8.42
N TRP A 85 -13.85 7.58 -7.83
CA TRP A 85 -12.43 7.34 -7.57
C TRP A 85 -12.18 5.97 -6.93
N GLU A 86 -11.28 5.18 -7.54
CA GLU A 86 -10.82 3.87 -7.04
C GLU A 86 -11.88 2.77 -6.89
N THR A 87 -13.05 2.94 -7.50
CA THR A 87 -14.14 1.96 -7.42
C THR A 87 -14.50 1.35 -8.79
N PRO A 88 -15.11 0.15 -8.82
CA PRO A 88 -15.66 -0.44 -10.04
C PRO A 88 -16.75 0.46 -10.66
N ASP A 89 -16.67 0.73 -11.96
CA ASP A 89 -17.68 1.53 -12.65
C ASP A 89 -19.04 0.78 -12.73
N PRO A 90 -20.14 1.35 -12.21
CA PRO A 90 -21.41 0.64 -12.13
C PRO A 90 -22.01 0.29 -13.50
N ALA A 91 -21.86 1.14 -14.53
CA ALA A 91 -22.39 0.82 -15.87
C ALA A 91 -21.66 -0.38 -16.49
N PHE A 92 -20.34 -0.39 -16.36
CA PHE A 92 -19.50 -1.46 -16.90
C PHE A 92 -19.85 -2.82 -16.32
N TRP A 93 -19.96 -2.90 -14.98
CA TRP A 93 -20.14 -4.15 -14.25
C TRP A 93 -21.59 -4.64 -14.26
N THR A 94 -22.58 -3.74 -14.23
CA THR A 94 -24.00 -4.13 -14.37
C THR A 94 -24.33 -4.68 -15.74
N LYS A 95 -23.72 -4.15 -16.81
CA LYS A 95 -23.83 -4.73 -18.17
C LYS A 95 -23.26 -6.15 -18.25
N ARG A 96 -22.40 -6.54 -17.31
CA ARG A 96 -21.77 -7.87 -17.21
C ARG A 96 -22.43 -8.75 -16.14
N GLY A 97 -23.63 -8.39 -15.68
CA GLY A 97 -24.41 -9.22 -14.76
C GLY A 97 -23.91 -9.21 -13.32
N TYR A 98 -23.25 -8.13 -12.88
CA TYR A 98 -22.93 -7.89 -11.48
C TYR A 98 -23.81 -6.76 -10.91
N ALA A 99 -24.19 -6.85 -9.65
CA ALA A 99 -24.53 -5.67 -8.88
C ALA A 99 -23.24 -5.02 -8.34
N VAL A 100 -23.25 -3.71 -8.17
CA VAL A 100 -22.18 -2.94 -7.50
C VAL A 100 -22.80 -2.23 -6.29
N VAL A 101 -22.20 -2.39 -5.12
CA VAL A 101 -22.61 -1.69 -3.89
C VAL A 101 -21.44 -0.86 -3.40
N ARG A 102 -21.68 0.44 -3.21
CA ARG A 102 -20.69 1.37 -2.66
C ARG A 102 -21.18 1.92 -1.34
N ALA A 103 -20.37 1.75 -0.32
CA ALA A 103 -20.67 2.14 1.05
C ALA A 103 -19.74 3.26 1.51
N ASP A 104 -20.34 4.31 2.08
CA ASP A 104 -19.57 5.26 2.89
C ASP A 104 -19.29 4.60 4.23
N GLU A 105 -18.02 4.59 4.61
CA GLU A 105 -17.60 4.14 5.93
C GLU A 105 -18.30 4.94 7.05
N ARG A 106 -18.52 4.30 8.20
CA ARG A 106 -19.10 4.93 9.39
C ARG A 106 -18.46 6.30 9.69
N GLY A 107 -19.29 7.30 9.98
CA GLY A 107 -18.86 8.68 10.28
C GLY A 107 -18.57 9.55 9.06
N LEU A 108 -18.82 9.06 7.85
CA LEU A 108 -18.52 9.74 6.59
C LEU A 108 -19.75 9.79 5.66
N GLY A 109 -19.76 10.75 4.74
CA GLY A 109 -20.80 10.89 3.73
C GLY A 109 -22.18 11.03 4.35
N GLN A 110 -23.04 10.05 4.12
CA GLN A 110 -24.38 9.95 4.71
C GLN A 110 -24.45 8.93 5.88
N SER A 111 -23.35 8.23 6.18
CA SER A 111 -23.25 7.25 7.27
C SER A 111 -22.89 7.97 8.59
N PRO A 112 -23.79 8.03 9.59
CA PRO A 112 -23.47 8.63 10.87
C PRO A 112 -22.46 7.78 11.67
N GLY A 113 -21.89 8.34 12.73
CA GLY A 113 -21.05 7.62 13.69
C GLY A 113 -19.65 8.22 13.85
N LEU A 114 -18.77 7.45 14.49
CA LEU A 114 -17.38 7.85 14.75
C LEU A 114 -16.55 7.69 13.48
N LEU A 115 -15.92 8.79 13.05
CA LEU A 115 -14.90 8.78 11.99
C LEU A 115 -13.58 8.28 12.58
N ASP A 116 -13.24 7.02 12.32
CA ASP A 116 -11.99 6.39 12.75
C ASP A 116 -11.54 5.39 11.68
N THR A 117 -10.88 5.90 10.65
CA THR A 117 -10.56 5.14 9.45
C THR A 117 -9.54 4.02 9.74
N MET A 118 -9.71 2.88 9.06
CA MET A 118 -8.94 1.65 9.27
C MET A 118 -8.94 1.11 10.71
N SER A 119 -9.97 1.43 11.49
CA SER A 119 -10.16 0.90 12.84
C SER A 119 -10.80 -0.48 12.86
N ARG A 120 -10.81 -1.09 14.04
CA ARG A 120 -11.62 -2.29 14.29
C ARG A 120 -13.10 -2.06 13.96
N GLY A 121 -13.65 -0.92 14.41
CA GLY A 121 -15.06 -0.60 14.22
C GLY A 121 -15.44 -0.49 12.75
N THR A 122 -14.55 0.02 11.89
CA THR A 122 -14.82 0.09 10.46
C THR A 122 -14.77 -1.29 9.80
N SER A 123 -13.88 -2.18 10.25
CA SER A 123 -13.86 -3.59 9.79
C SER A 123 -15.11 -4.38 10.22
N GLU A 124 -15.67 -4.09 11.40
CA GLU A 124 -16.92 -4.67 11.91
C GLU A 124 -18.13 -4.18 11.09
N CYS A 125 -18.18 -2.89 10.77
CA CYS A 125 -19.23 -2.36 9.90
C CYS A 125 -19.13 -2.93 8.49
N PHE A 126 -17.92 -3.10 7.94
CA PHE A 126 -17.76 -3.69 6.61
C PHE A 126 -18.20 -5.16 6.58
N PHE A 127 -17.95 -5.92 7.66
CA PHE A 127 -18.48 -7.28 7.81
C PHE A 127 -20.01 -7.30 7.64
N ASP A 128 -20.72 -6.41 8.33
CA ASP A 128 -22.19 -6.33 8.24
C ASP A 128 -22.67 -5.91 6.84
N VAL A 129 -21.95 -4.98 6.17
CA VAL A 129 -22.26 -4.58 4.78
C VAL A 129 -22.12 -5.77 3.82
N VAL A 130 -21.08 -6.59 3.96
CA VAL A 130 -20.89 -7.77 3.12
C VAL A 130 -22.03 -8.78 3.30
N GLU A 131 -22.39 -9.09 4.54
CA GLU A 131 -23.47 -10.03 4.80
C GLU A 131 -24.84 -9.49 4.36
N TRP A 132 -25.10 -8.20 4.58
CA TRP A 132 -26.30 -7.55 4.08
C TRP A 132 -26.41 -7.65 2.55
N CYS A 133 -25.31 -7.44 1.83
CA CYS A 133 -25.27 -7.59 0.36
C CYS A 133 -25.56 -9.04 -0.08
N ALA A 134 -25.09 -10.03 0.67
CA ALA A 134 -25.35 -11.44 0.38
C ALA A 134 -26.83 -11.82 0.61
N GLU A 135 -27.53 -11.14 1.50
CA GLU A 135 -28.90 -11.47 1.92
C GLU A 135 -29.99 -10.74 1.14
N GLN A 136 -29.63 -9.81 0.25
CA GLN A 136 -30.62 -9.10 -0.57
C GLN A 136 -31.37 -10.03 -1.52
N PRO A 137 -32.67 -9.79 -1.79
CA PRO A 137 -33.49 -10.68 -2.62
C PRO A 137 -33.02 -10.78 -4.07
N TRP A 138 -32.33 -9.75 -4.58
CA TRP A 138 -31.73 -9.70 -5.92
C TRP A 138 -30.29 -10.26 -5.95
N SER A 139 -29.72 -10.63 -4.81
CA SER A 139 -28.36 -11.14 -4.69
C SER A 139 -28.31 -12.66 -4.89
N SER A 140 -27.27 -13.14 -5.56
CA SER A 140 -26.94 -14.57 -5.66
C SER A 140 -26.30 -15.14 -4.39
N ALA A 141 -26.19 -14.33 -3.34
CA ALA A 141 -25.41 -14.60 -2.12
C ALA A 141 -23.89 -14.74 -2.32
N LYS A 142 -23.39 -14.44 -3.53
CA LYS A 142 -21.96 -14.39 -3.85
C LYS A 142 -21.49 -12.93 -3.88
N VAL A 143 -20.64 -12.57 -2.92
CA VAL A 143 -20.06 -11.23 -2.77
C VAL A 143 -18.57 -11.26 -3.08
N GLY A 144 -18.10 -10.27 -3.83
CA GLY A 144 -16.70 -10.06 -4.17
C GLY A 144 -16.27 -8.65 -3.79
N LEU A 145 -15.02 -8.51 -3.35
CA LEU A 145 -14.45 -7.20 -3.05
C LEU A 145 -13.47 -6.81 -4.15
N LEU A 146 -13.63 -5.60 -4.69
CA LEU A 146 -12.80 -5.07 -5.78
C LEU A 146 -12.71 -3.55 -5.61
N GLY A 147 -11.50 -3.03 -5.50
CA GLY A 147 -11.23 -1.60 -5.35
C GLY A 147 -9.75 -1.35 -5.11
N ILE A 148 -9.34 -0.09 -5.17
CA ILE A 148 -7.94 0.34 -5.09
C ILE A 148 -7.63 0.94 -3.69
N SER A 149 -6.36 1.01 -3.30
CA SER A 149 -5.84 1.75 -2.12
C SER A 149 -6.55 1.39 -0.82
N TYR A 150 -7.35 2.30 -0.28
CA TYR A 150 -8.12 2.11 0.93
C TYR A 150 -9.14 0.99 0.76
N TYR A 151 -9.83 0.97 -0.38
CA TYR A 151 -10.80 -0.08 -0.72
C TYR A 151 -10.14 -1.44 -0.92
N ALA A 152 -8.84 -1.50 -1.25
CA ALA A 152 -8.06 -2.72 -1.27
C ALA A 152 -7.60 -3.12 0.15
N GLY A 153 -7.08 -2.16 0.92
CA GLY A 153 -6.62 -2.38 2.29
C GLY A 153 -7.73 -2.83 3.24
N SER A 154 -8.96 -2.36 3.05
CA SER A 154 -10.11 -2.77 3.86
C SER A 154 -10.56 -4.21 3.55
N GLN A 155 -10.29 -4.73 2.34
CA GLN A 155 -10.61 -6.12 1.97
C GLN A 155 -9.84 -7.11 2.82
N TRP A 156 -8.54 -6.89 3.03
CA TRP A 156 -7.71 -7.79 3.82
C TRP A 156 -8.27 -7.97 5.24
N ARG A 157 -8.63 -6.85 5.88
CA ARG A 157 -9.19 -6.82 7.23
C ARG A 157 -10.54 -7.52 7.33
N VAL A 158 -11.47 -7.19 6.44
CA VAL A 158 -12.81 -7.79 6.50
C VAL A 158 -12.79 -9.26 6.09
N ALA A 159 -11.94 -9.65 5.14
CA ALA A 159 -11.84 -11.04 4.69
C ALA A 159 -11.30 -11.97 5.77
N ALA A 160 -10.37 -11.49 6.62
CA ALA A 160 -9.91 -12.23 7.80
C ALA A 160 -11.04 -12.52 8.80
N ARG A 161 -12.11 -11.73 8.79
CA ARG A 161 -13.30 -11.95 9.64
C ARG A 161 -14.28 -12.96 9.06
N ASN A 162 -14.05 -13.46 7.84
CA ASN A 162 -14.86 -14.48 7.17
C ASN A 162 -16.38 -14.21 7.14
N PRO A 163 -16.85 -13.03 6.67
CA PRO A 163 -18.27 -12.73 6.55
C PRO A 163 -18.99 -13.71 5.62
N LYS A 164 -20.22 -14.08 5.96
CA LYS A 164 -21.08 -14.92 5.13
C LYS A 164 -21.30 -14.28 3.76
N GLY A 165 -21.18 -15.10 2.71
CA GLY A 165 -21.39 -14.69 1.32
C GLY A 165 -20.15 -14.14 0.63
N LEU A 166 -19.11 -13.73 1.36
CA LEU A 166 -17.83 -13.37 0.75
C LEU A 166 -17.23 -14.57 0.03
N SER A 167 -16.97 -14.39 -1.26
CA SER A 167 -16.60 -15.46 -2.19
C SER A 167 -15.27 -15.23 -2.90
N ALA A 168 -14.81 -13.98 -3.01
CA ALA A 168 -13.47 -13.66 -3.52
C ALA A 168 -13.07 -12.22 -3.14
N ILE A 169 -11.77 -11.95 -3.09
CA ILE A 169 -11.22 -10.59 -2.94
C ILE A 169 -10.17 -10.28 -4.01
N VAL A 170 -10.15 -9.03 -4.47
CA VAL A 170 -9.18 -8.48 -5.42
C VAL A 170 -8.61 -7.18 -4.84
N PRO A 171 -7.69 -7.26 -3.86
CA PRO A 171 -7.01 -6.10 -3.32
C PRO A 171 -6.02 -5.55 -4.34
N TRP A 172 -6.44 -4.49 -5.04
CA TRP A 172 -5.63 -3.80 -6.03
C TRP A 172 -4.83 -2.68 -5.38
N GLU A 173 -3.52 -2.83 -5.25
CA GLU A 173 -2.64 -1.87 -4.58
C GLU A 173 -3.16 -1.47 -3.19
N GLY A 174 -3.14 -2.40 -2.23
CA GLY A 174 -3.69 -2.22 -0.88
C GLY A 174 -2.74 -2.67 0.23
N MET A 175 -2.51 -1.77 1.20
CA MET A 175 -1.73 -2.07 2.40
C MET A 175 -2.38 -3.18 3.23
N SER A 176 -1.58 -4.15 3.67
CA SER A 176 -2.05 -5.27 4.48
C SER A 176 -1.65 -5.07 5.96
N ASP A 177 -0.52 -4.44 6.22
CA ASP A 177 -0.03 -4.08 7.55
C ASP A 177 -0.18 -2.56 7.75
N TYR A 178 -1.11 -2.15 8.62
CA TYR A 178 -1.40 -0.73 8.85
C TYR A 178 -0.18 0.05 9.33
N TYR A 179 0.64 -0.56 10.18
CA TYR A 179 1.81 0.08 10.76
C TYR A 179 2.95 0.12 9.74
N ARG A 180 3.37 -1.04 9.21
CA ARG A 180 4.61 -1.16 8.43
C ARG A 180 4.51 -0.69 7.00
N ASP A 181 3.33 -0.76 6.39
CA ASP A 181 3.16 -0.41 4.98
C ASP A 181 2.77 1.05 4.77
N ARG A 182 2.29 1.73 5.83
CA ARG A 182 1.64 3.04 5.70
C ARG A 182 2.09 4.04 6.74
N CYS A 183 1.95 3.71 8.02
CA CYS A 183 2.13 4.71 9.08
C CYS A 183 3.60 4.90 9.46
N ARG A 184 4.35 3.81 9.58
CA ARG A 184 5.73 3.82 10.06
C ARG A 184 6.61 2.85 9.28
N HIS A 185 7.41 3.37 8.36
CA HIS A 185 8.42 2.59 7.66
C HIS A 185 9.65 2.42 8.54
N GLY A 186 9.98 1.17 8.89
CA GLY A 186 11.12 0.89 9.78
C GLY A 186 10.98 1.51 11.18
N GLY A 187 9.77 1.87 11.60
CA GLY A 187 9.49 2.60 12.84
C GLY A 187 9.54 4.14 12.74
N ILE A 188 9.89 4.69 11.57
CA ILE A 188 9.93 6.13 11.30
C ILE A 188 8.57 6.60 10.79
N LEU A 189 8.03 7.68 11.33
CA LEU A 189 6.70 8.19 10.93
C LEU A 189 6.68 8.69 9.48
N SER A 190 5.81 8.13 8.64
CA SER A 190 5.52 8.60 7.28
C SER A 190 4.34 9.59 7.29
N ASN A 191 4.63 10.84 7.67
CA ASN A 191 3.60 11.82 8.02
C ASN A 191 3.01 12.57 6.82
N ALA A 192 3.81 12.86 5.80
CA ALA A 192 3.42 13.84 4.78
C ALA A 192 2.22 13.37 3.93
N PHE A 193 2.20 12.10 3.53
CA PHE A 193 1.10 11.51 2.76
C PHE A 193 -0.16 11.41 3.61
N ILE A 194 -0.05 10.91 4.84
CA ILE A 194 -1.19 10.78 5.77
C ILE A 194 -1.85 12.14 5.98
N ARG A 195 -1.05 13.19 6.17
CA ARG A 195 -1.56 14.55 6.32
C ARG A 195 -2.26 15.07 5.08
N PHE A 196 -1.69 14.86 3.90
CA PHE A 196 -2.34 15.24 2.65
C PHE A 196 -3.66 14.49 2.45
N TRP A 197 -3.61 13.17 2.56
CA TRP A 197 -4.72 12.25 2.39
C TRP A 197 -5.87 12.57 3.35
N TRP A 198 -5.57 12.68 4.65
CA TRP A 198 -6.56 12.95 5.70
C TRP A 198 -7.28 14.28 5.46
N ASN A 199 -6.51 15.35 5.27
CA ASN A 199 -7.06 16.70 5.19
C ASN A 199 -7.80 16.96 3.87
N ARG A 200 -7.40 16.29 2.79
CA ARG A 200 -8.04 16.44 1.48
C ARG A 200 -9.22 15.50 1.28
N GLN A 201 -9.08 14.22 1.64
CA GLN A 201 -9.98 13.15 1.17
C GLN A 201 -10.90 12.60 2.24
N VAL A 202 -10.52 12.66 3.52
CA VAL A 202 -11.28 12.02 4.60
C VAL A 202 -12.12 13.03 5.36
N ILE A 203 -11.47 14.03 5.98
CA ILE A 203 -12.16 15.01 6.83
C ILE A 203 -13.14 15.90 6.04
N THR A 204 -12.92 16.05 4.73
CA THR A 204 -13.81 16.74 3.78
C THR A 204 -15.12 16.02 3.57
N ASN A 205 -15.14 14.70 3.76
CA ASN A 205 -16.31 13.87 3.66
C ASN A 205 -16.90 13.50 5.04
N GLN A 206 -16.47 14.13 6.15
CA GLN A 206 -17.04 13.84 7.47
C GLN A 206 -18.56 14.06 7.50
N TYR A 207 -19.29 13.12 8.11
CA TYR A 207 -20.74 13.23 8.33
C TYR A 207 -21.08 14.49 9.14
N GLY A 208 -22.14 15.19 8.74
CA GLY A 208 -22.58 16.45 9.35
C GLY A 208 -21.71 17.65 9.00
N ARG A 209 -20.74 17.54 8.09
CA ARG A 209 -19.94 18.69 7.66
C ARG A 209 -20.78 19.62 6.75
N PRO A 210 -20.90 20.92 7.07
CA PRO A 210 -21.61 21.87 6.23
C PRO A 210 -20.85 22.20 4.94
N GLY A 211 -21.58 22.51 3.87
CA GLY A 211 -21.03 23.10 2.63
C GLY A 211 -20.19 22.14 1.78
N ARG A 212 -20.40 20.83 1.92
CA ARG A 212 -19.74 19.82 1.06
C ARG A 212 -20.15 19.98 -0.39
N LYS A 213 -21.45 20.22 -0.64
CA LYS A 213 -21.96 20.43 -2.00
C LYS A 213 -21.34 21.66 -2.65
N ALA A 214 -21.27 22.77 -1.93
CA ALA A 214 -20.66 24.01 -2.41
C ALA A 214 -19.14 23.87 -2.68
N SER A 215 -18.49 22.90 -2.05
CA SER A 215 -17.05 22.61 -2.20
C SER A 215 -16.76 21.49 -3.21
N ASN A 216 -17.77 21.01 -3.96
CA ASN A 216 -17.68 19.84 -4.86
C ASN A 216 -17.14 18.58 -4.16
N TRP A 217 -17.52 18.38 -2.90
CA TRP A 217 -17.17 17.21 -2.08
C TRP A 217 -18.42 16.36 -1.77
N GLY A 218 -19.26 16.16 -2.79
CA GLY A 218 -20.50 15.41 -2.66
C GLY A 218 -21.64 16.18 -2.00
N PRO A 219 -22.82 15.56 -1.84
CA PRO A 219 -23.98 16.21 -1.24
C PRO A 219 -23.75 16.53 0.24
N ASP A 220 -24.39 17.60 0.72
CA ASP A 220 -24.48 17.89 2.15
C ASP A 220 -25.17 16.74 2.89
N THR A 221 -24.93 16.65 4.20
CA THR A 221 -25.52 15.58 5.01
C THR A 221 -27.03 15.76 5.08
N LEU A 222 -27.79 14.80 4.58
CA LEU A 222 -29.24 14.94 4.43
C LEU A 222 -29.94 15.12 5.79
N GLU A 223 -29.40 14.48 6.83
CA GLU A 223 -29.90 14.52 8.21
C GLU A 223 -29.49 15.79 8.99
N GLY A 224 -28.76 16.71 8.35
CA GLY A 224 -28.40 18.01 8.91
C GLY A 224 -26.93 18.15 9.26
N ASP A 225 -26.51 19.39 9.44
CA ASP A 225 -25.16 19.76 9.81
C ASP A 225 -24.92 19.58 11.31
N LEU A 226 -23.68 19.28 11.66
CA LEU A 226 -23.16 19.22 13.02
C LEU A 226 -22.20 20.38 13.25
N SER A 227 -22.21 20.91 14.48
CA SER A 227 -21.22 21.91 14.90
C SER A 227 -19.79 21.34 14.81
N GLU A 228 -18.78 22.21 14.76
CA GLU A 228 -17.38 21.74 14.78
C GLU A 228 -17.06 20.99 16.07
N GLU A 229 -17.64 21.37 17.21
CA GLU A 229 -17.45 20.67 18.49
C GLU A 229 -17.99 19.24 18.44
N GLU A 230 -19.22 19.05 17.93
CA GLU A 230 -19.80 17.72 17.74
C GLU A 230 -18.99 16.88 16.76
N ARG A 231 -18.54 17.47 15.64
CA ARG A 231 -17.70 16.76 14.65
C ARG A 231 -16.33 16.39 15.21
N ALA A 232 -15.70 17.28 15.98
CA ALA A 232 -14.43 16.98 16.65
C ALA A 232 -14.60 15.85 17.68
N GLY A 233 -15.70 15.83 18.43
CA GLY A 233 -16.04 14.74 19.36
C GLY A 233 -16.38 13.41 18.68
N GLN A 234 -16.59 13.39 17.37
CA GLN A 234 -16.90 12.20 16.56
C GLN A 234 -15.79 11.86 15.57
N ARG A 235 -14.54 12.17 15.91
CA ARG A 235 -13.40 11.90 15.04
C ARG A 235 -12.16 11.51 15.85
N ASN A 236 -11.51 10.44 15.42
CA ASN A 236 -10.12 10.13 15.80
C ASN A 236 -9.21 10.64 14.69
N ASP A 237 -8.36 11.64 14.99
CA ASP A 237 -7.55 12.31 13.97
C ASP A 237 -6.25 11.55 13.70
N GLN A 238 -6.15 10.94 12.53
CA GLN A 238 -4.96 10.17 12.18
C GLN A 238 -3.65 10.96 12.16
N ASN A 239 -3.66 12.28 12.01
CA ASN A 239 -2.42 13.06 12.15
C ASN A 239 -1.94 13.09 13.59
N VAL A 240 -2.88 13.13 14.53
CA VAL A 240 -2.61 13.16 15.97
C VAL A 240 -2.27 11.75 16.44
N ASP A 241 -3.08 10.77 16.08
CA ASP A 241 -2.93 9.39 16.55
C ASP A 241 -1.60 8.79 16.07
N ASN A 242 -1.29 8.88 14.76
CA ASN A 242 -0.03 8.29 14.26
C ASN A 242 1.22 9.00 14.80
N LEU A 243 1.11 10.26 15.23
CA LEU A 243 2.20 10.98 15.88
C LEU A 243 2.38 10.52 17.33
N ASN A 244 1.28 10.44 18.09
CA ASN A 244 1.28 10.08 19.50
C ASN A 244 1.61 8.60 19.73
N ASP A 245 1.06 7.72 18.88
CA ASP A 245 1.31 6.29 18.91
C ASP A 245 2.51 5.94 18.03
N GLN A 246 3.53 5.39 18.67
CA GLN A 246 4.82 5.03 18.09
C GLN A 246 5.02 3.52 17.94
N PHE A 247 4.36 2.70 18.76
CA PHE A 247 4.63 1.27 18.90
C PHE A 247 3.39 0.42 18.66
N ARG A 248 3.57 -0.78 18.10
CA ARG A 248 2.46 -1.67 17.71
C ARG A 248 1.66 -2.24 18.88
N ASP A 249 2.23 -2.27 20.07
CA ASP A 249 1.59 -2.71 21.31
C ASP A 249 0.73 -1.62 21.98
N GLN A 250 0.71 -0.39 21.44
CA GLN A 250 -0.22 0.64 21.87
C GLN A 250 -1.61 0.38 21.29
N GLU A 251 -2.65 0.67 22.08
CA GLU A 251 -4.06 0.37 21.76
C GLU A 251 -4.47 0.85 20.35
N TYR A 252 -3.99 2.02 19.92
CA TYR A 252 -4.28 2.56 18.60
C TYR A 252 -3.88 1.60 17.46
N TYR A 253 -2.68 1.03 17.49
CA TYR A 253 -2.23 0.09 16.46
C TYR A 253 -2.72 -1.33 16.76
N ALA A 254 -2.62 -1.78 18.01
CA ALA A 254 -3.00 -3.13 18.42
C ALA A 254 -4.46 -3.45 18.05
N SER A 255 -5.37 -2.49 18.21
CA SER A 255 -6.79 -2.65 17.83
C SER A 255 -7.03 -2.86 16.33
N LYS A 256 -6.06 -2.52 15.46
CA LYS A 256 -6.16 -2.61 13.99
C LYS A 256 -5.54 -3.89 13.42
N GLU A 257 -4.89 -4.68 14.27
CA GLU A 257 -4.22 -5.93 13.87
C GLU A 257 -5.23 -7.05 13.61
N TYR A 258 -4.89 -7.93 12.67
CA TYR A 258 -5.66 -9.10 12.29
C TYR A 258 -4.70 -10.17 11.74
N ASP A 259 -5.11 -11.43 11.74
CA ASP A 259 -4.30 -12.49 11.14
C ASP A 259 -4.67 -12.68 9.66
N MET A 260 -3.71 -12.48 8.77
CA MET A 260 -3.89 -12.74 7.34
C MET A 260 -4.14 -14.23 7.06
N ALA A 261 -3.65 -15.12 7.92
CA ALA A 261 -3.91 -16.55 7.81
C ALA A 261 -5.41 -16.88 7.91
N ASP A 262 -6.23 -16.00 8.48
CA ASP A 262 -7.69 -16.19 8.56
C ASP A 262 -8.40 -15.91 7.24
N ILE A 263 -7.74 -15.30 6.26
CA ILE A 263 -8.32 -15.06 4.93
C ILE A 263 -8.36 -16.38 4.16
N LYS A 264 -9.55 -16.98 4.01
CA LYS A 264 -9.72 -18.27 3.32
C LYS A 264 -10.30 -18.19 1.91
N VAL A 265 -10.98 -17.09 1.60
CA VAL A 265 -11.60 -16.89 0.29
C VAL A 265 -10.54 -16.77 -0.82
N PRO A 266 -10.85 -17.16 -2.06
CA PRO A 266 -10.00 -16.91 -3.22
C PRO A 266 -9.51 -15.46 -3.29
N LEU A 267 -8.24 -15.29 -3.65
CA LEU A 267 -7.54 -14.01 -3.59
C LEU A 267 -6.75 -13.73 -4.88
N LEU A 268 -6.93 -12.55 -5.46
CA LEU A 268 -6.03 -11.99 -6.48
C LEU A 268 -5.42 -10.69 -5.94
N SER A 269 -4.19 -10.77 -5.40
CA SER A 269 -3.44 -9.60 -4.94
C SER A 269 -2.76 -8.93 -6.13
N VAL A 270 -3.04 -7.65 -6.37
CA VAL A 270 -2.41 -6.89 -7.46
C VAL A 270 -1.45 -5.86 -6.87
N ALA A 271 -0.16 -6.12 -7.02
CA ALA A 271 0.93 -5.25 -6.58
C ALA A 271 1.41 -4.36 -7.74
N ASN A 272 1.99 -3.20 -7.43
CA ASN A 272 2.59 -2.31 -8.42
C ASN A 272 4.04 -2.00 -8.07
N TRP A 273 4.96 -2.25 -8.98
CA TRP A 273 6.40 -2.01 -8.77
C TRP A 273 6.75 -0.55 -8.52
N GLY A 274 5.88 0.39 -8.91
CA GLY A 274 5.98 1.81 -8.61
C GLY A 274 5.51 2.22 -7.22
N GLY A 275 4.76 1.35 -6.54
CA GLY A 275 4.14 1.61 -5.24
C GLY A 275 5.10 1.50 -4.04
N ILE A 276 6.36 1.93 -4.22
CA ILE A 276 7.52 1.70 -3.33
C ILE A 276 7.46 2.40 -1.97
N LEU A 277 6.36 3.10 -1.66
CA LEU A 277 6.19 3.94 -0.47
C LEU A 277 4.85 3.75 0.25
N LEU A 278 3.99 2.84 -0.25
CA LEU A 278 2.70 2.58 0.38
C LEU A 278 2.24 1.12 0.19
N HIS A 279 1.85 0.72 -1.03
CA HIS A 279 1.07 -0.50 -1.20
C HIS A 279 1.88 -1.74 -1.60
N LEU A 280 3.03 -1.57 -2.25
CA LEU A 280 3.81 -2.69 -2.83
C LEU A 280 4.12 -3.79 -1.82
N ARG A 281 4.67 -3.40 -0.66
CA ARG A 281 4.96 -4.33 0.44
C ARG A 281 3.70 -5.06 0.91
N GLY A 282 2.62 -4.31 1.11
CA GLY A 282 1.37 -4.86 1.63
C GLY A 282 0.71 -5.89 0.72
N ASN A 283 0.73 -5.70 -0.60
CA ASN A 283 0.19 -6.69 -1.53
C ASN A 283 1.01 -7.98 -1.56
N ILE A 284 2.33 -7.88 -1.50
CA ILE A 284 3.22 -9.03 -1.50
C ILE A 284 3.08 -9.80 -0.19
N GLU A 285 3.17 -9.12 0.95
CA GLU A 285 3.02 -9.76 2.26
C GLU A 285 1.61 -10.29 2.50
N GLY A 286 0.57 -9.60 2.01
CA GLY A 286 -0.80 -10.09 2.03
C GLY A 286 -0.96 -11.39 1.25
N PHE A 287 -0.38 -11.48 0.04
CA PHE A 287 -0.36 -12.73 -0.73
C PHE A 287 0.40 -13.84 -0.01
N VAL A 288 1.62 -13.56 0.48
CA VAL A 288 2.47 -14.56 1.15
C VAL A 288 1.76 -15.14 2.37
N ASN A 289 1.16 -14.28 3.21
CA ASN A 289 0.63 -14.66 4.51
C ASN A 289 -0.87 -15.01 4.51
N ALA A 290 -1.61 -14.74 3.43
CA ALA A 290 -3.02 -15.14 3.34
C ALA A 290 -3.17 -16.67 3.43
N GLY A 291 -4.15 -17.13 4.21
CA GLY A 291 -4.46 -18.55 4.38
C GLY A 291 -5.27 -19.18 3.25
N SER A 292 -5.52 -18.45 2.16
CA SER A 292 -6.28 -18.89 1.01
C SER A 292 -5.52 -19.95 0.22
N GLU A 293 -6.20 -21.03 -0.15
CA GLU A 293 -5.62 -22.07 -1.00
C GLU A 293 -5.57 -21.68 -2.49
N LEU A 294 -6.40 -20.72 -2.89
CA LEU A 294 -6.51 -20.21 -4.25
C LEU A 294 -6.13 -18.73 -4.24
N LYS A 295 -4.82 -18.49 -4.17
CA LYS A 295 -4.24 -17.16 -4.14
C LYS A 295 -3.28 -16.94 -5.31
N TYR A 296 -3.36 -15.75 -5.86
CA TYR A 296 -2.59 -15.30 -7.01
C TYR A 296 -2.01 -13.90 -6.76
N LEU A 297 -0.78 -13.68 -7.19
CA LEU A 297 -0.08 -12.41 -7.15
C LEU A 297 0.12 -11.91 -8.57
N ARG A 298 -0.36 -10.71 -8.86
CA ARG A 298 -0.12 -10.02 -10.13
C ARG A 298 0.68 -8.75 -9.87
N CYS A 299 1.88 -8.63 -10.41
CA CYS A 299 2.68 -7.42 -10.31
C CYS A 299 2.63 -6.63 -11.61
N ILE A 300 2.22 -5.36 -11.53
CA ILE A 300 2.04 -4.44 -12.66
C ILE A 300 3.00 -3.24 -12.56
N THR A 301 2.93 -2.37 -13.57
CA THR A 301 3.53 -1.03 -13.60
C THR A 301 2.46 0.00 -13.97
N GLY A 302 2.83 1.27 -13.92
CA GLY A 302 1.94 2.40 -14.22
C GLY A 302 1.55 3.18 -12.97
N ARG A 303 0.78 4.24 -13.16
CA ARG A 303 0.23 5.02 -12.04
C ARG A 303 -0.71 4.16 -11.19
N HIS A 304 -0.94 4.56 -9.96
CA HIS A 304 -1.80 3.82 -9.04
C HIS A 304 -3.26 3.67 -9.49
N ASP A 305 -3.78 4.66 -10.22
CA ASP A 305 -5.20 4.85 -10.51
C ASP A 305 -5.65 4.26 -11.86
N LEU A 306 -4.81 4.36 -12.89
CA LEU A 306 -5.21 4.04 -14.27
C LEU A 306 -5.21 2.55 -14.64
N PRO A 307 -4.21 1.73 -14.25
CA PRO A 307 -4.14 0.33 -14.62
C PRO A 307 -5.36 -0.48 -14.22
N PHE A 308 -6.00 -0.12 -13.11
CA PHE A 308 -7.25 -0.74 -12.68
C PHE A 308 -8.38 -0.66 -13.74
N TYR A 309 -8.33 0.33 -14.64
CA TYR A 309 -9.31 0.55 -15.70
C TYR A 309 -8.80 0.20 -17.10
N TYR A 310 -7.56 -0.31 -17.23
CA TYR A 310 -7.04 -0.80 -18.52
C TYR A 310 -7.80 -2.05 -18.95
N LYS A 311 -8.06 -2.17 -20.25
CA LYS A 311 -8.95 -3.20 -20.77
C LYS A 311 -8.46 -4.61 -20.43
N GLU A 312 -7.16 -4.85 -20.62
CA GLU A 312 -6.47 -6.09 -20.29
C GLU A 312 -6.53 -6.43 -18.79
N GLU A 313 -6.40 -5.42 -17.93
CA GLU A 313 -6.41 -5.57 -16.49
C GLU A 313 -7.82 -5.81 -15.94
N VAL A 314 -8.82 -5.12 -16.47
CA VAL A 314 -10.23 -5.35 -16.16
C VAL A 314 -10.67 -6.74 -16.62
N GLU A 315 -10.16 -7.26 -17.73
CA GLU A 315 -10.44 -8.63 -18.16
C GLU A 315 -9.83 -9.68 -17.21
N ILE A 316 -8.67 -9.42 -16.60
CA ILE A 316 -8.12 -10.27 -15.54
C ILE A 316 -9.02 -10.23 -14.29
N GLN A 317 -9.42 -9.03 -13.83
CA GLN A 317 -10.35 -8.88 -12.72
C GLN A 317 -11.65 -9.67 -12.98
N ARG A 318 -12.24 -9.48 -14.17
CA ARG A 318 -13.47 -10.14 -14.58
C ARG A 318 -13.32 -11.66 -14.67
N SER A 319 -12.23 -12.15 -15.25
CA SER A 319 -11.95 -13.58 -15.38
C SER A 319 -11.90 -14.26 -14.00
N PHE A 320 -11.17 -13.66 -13.07
CA PHE A 320 -11.08 -14.15 -11.70
C PHE A 320 -12.44 -14.09 -10.96
N LEU A 321 -13.13 -12.95 -11.03
CA LEU A 321 -14.42 -12.78 -10.37
C LEU A 321 -15.51 -13.69 -10.96
N ASP A 322 -15.57 -13.86 -12.28
CA ASP A 322 -16.53 -14.74 -12.94
C ASP A 322 -16.37 -16.19 -12.46
N ALA A 323 -15.13 -16.67 -12.27
CA ALA A 323 -14.85 -18.01 -11.78
C ALA A 323 -15.46 -18.28 -10.39
N PHE A 324 -15.34 -17.33 -9.45
CA PHE A 324 -15.74 -17.54 -8.06
C PHE A 324 -17.13 -17.03 -7.70
N LEU A 325 -17.63 -16.05 -8.44
CA LEU A 325 -18.94 -15.45 -8.18
C LEU A 325 -20.04 -15.97 -9.10
N LYS A 326 -19.71 -16.43 -10.31
CA LYS A 326 -20.67 -17.00 -11.27
C LYS A 326 -20.46 -18.48 -11.57
N GLY A 327 -19.29 -19.04 -11.19
CA GLY A 327 -18.90 -20.40 -11.59
C GLY A 327 -18.45 -20.48 -13.05
N GLU A 328 -18.17 -19.35 -13.69
CA GLU A 328 -17.73 -19.26 -15.08
C GLU A 328 -16.18 -19.21 -15.15
N ASP A 329 -15.54 -20.35 -14.89
CA ASP A 329 -14.09 -20.44 -14.81
C ASP A 329 -13.42 -20.74 -16.16
N ARG A 330 -13.13 -19.68 -16.92
CA ARG A 330 -12.56 -19.78 -18.28
C ARG A 330 -11.08 -20.19 -18.30
N GLU A 331 -10.32 -19.75 -17.29
CA GLU A 331 -8.86 -19.93 -17.25
C GLU A 331 -8.44 -21.07 -16.30
N GLY A 332 -9.31 -21.49 -15.38
CA GLY A 332 -9.02 -22.50 -14.37
C GLY A 332 -8.58 -21.91 -13.03
N TRP A 333 -9.03 -20.70 -12.67
CA TRP A 333 -8.74 -20.05 -11.38
C TRP A 333 -9.17 -20.90 -10.18
N SER A 334 -10.28 -21.63 -10.31
CA SER A 334 -10.84 -22.47 -9.25
C SER A 334 -10.13 -23.82 -9.11
N GLN A 335 -9.21 -24.14 -10.03
CA GLN A 335 -8.47 -25.39 -10.05
C GLN A 335 -7.07 -25.19 -9.49
N LYS A 336 -6.83 -25.70 -8.28
CA LYS A 336 -5.54 -25.57 -7.59
C LYS A 336 -4.40 -26.11 -8.46
N GLY A 337 -3.39 -25.27 -8.70
CA GLY A 337 -2.21 -25.59 -9.51
C GLY A 337 -2.43 -25.55 -11.03
N LYS A 338 -3.62 -25.18 -11.50
CA LYS A 338 -3.89 -25.04 -12.96
C LYS A 338 -3.23 -23.79 -13.55
N LEU A 339 -3.26 -22.69 -12.82
CA LEU A 339 -2.64 -21.42 -13.18
C LEU A 339 -1.39 -21.16 -12.32
N PRO A 340 -0.35 -20.51 -12.87
CA PRO A 340 0.77 -20.01 -12.08
C PRO A 340 0.27 -19.06 -10.98
N GLN A 341 0.85 -19.16 -9.78
CA GLN A 341 0.45 -18.31 -8.66
C GLN A 341 0.97 -16.88 -8.77
N VAL A 342 2.00 -16.64 -9.59
CA VAL A 342 2.62 -15.32 -9.73
C VAL A 342 2.70 -14.96 -11.21
N ASP A 343 2.26 -13.76 -11.55
CA ASP A 343 2.43 -13.13 -12.85
C ASP A 343 2.99 -11.72 -12.65
N MET A 344 4.08 -11.38 -13.33
CA MET A 344 4.78 -10.11 -13.10
C MET A 344 5.24 -9.46 -14.39
N VAL A 345 5.12 -8.14 -14.45
CA VAL A 345 5.87 -7.31 -15.40
C VAL A 345 7.35 -7.34 -15.04
N LEU A 346 8.21 -7.47 -16.06
CA LEU A 346 9.65 -7.38 -15.98
C LEU A 346 10.14 -6.03 -16.53
N ARG A 347 10.52 -5.12 -15.64
CA ARG A 347 11.12 -3.81 -15.95
C ARG A 347 12.51 -4.01 -16.56
N LYS A 348 12.56 -4.08 -17.88
CA LYS A 348 13.75 -4.27 -18.72
C LYS A 348 13.90 -3.09 -19.68
N GLY A 349 15.08 -2.48 -19.68
CA GLY A 349 15.36 -1.27 -20.45
C GLY A 349 14.79 0.01 -19.82
N ASP A 350 15.06 1.14 -20.47
CA ASP A 350 14.54 2.46 -20.11
C ASP A 350 13.43 2.87 -21.09
N VAL A 351 12.18 2.63 -20.70
CA VAL A 351 10.99 3.06 -21.47
C VAL A 351 10.44 4.40 -20.99
N GLY A 352 11.14 5.07 -20.07
CA GLY A 352 10.64 6.25 -19.35
C GLY A 352 9.65 5.92 -18.24
N PHE A 353 8.97 6.96 -17.77
CA PHE A 353 7.97 6.90 -16.70
C PHE A 353 6.73 7.70 -17.08
N ASN A 354 5.59 7.33 -16.49
CA ASN A 354 4.27 7.93 -16.72
C ASN A 354 3.85 7.93 -18.20
N ASP A 355 4.23 6.89 -18.93
CA ASP A 355 3.81 6.62 -20.31
C ASP A 355 3.30 5.18 -20.40
N ALA A 356 1.98 5.02 -20.25
CA ALA A 356 1.33 3.71 -20.27
C ALA A 356 1.57 2.95 -21.58
N LYS A 357 1.76 3.64 -22.71
CA LYS A 357 2.02 3.00 -24.00
C LYS A 357 3.44 2.47 -24.08
N ALA A 358 4.42 3.24 -23.59
CA ALA A 358 5.81 2.80 -23.56
C ALA A 358 6.00 1.63 -22.58
N GLU A 359 5.32 1.65 -21.42
CA GLU A 359 5.39 0.58 -20.42
C GLU A 359 4.84 -0.77 -20.90
N GLN A 360 4.00 -0.81 -21.93
CA GLN A 360 3.56 -2.06 -22.57
C GLN A 360 4.72 -2.84 -23.22
N ALA A 361 5.86 -2.20 -23.47
CA ALA A 361 7.05 -2.87 -23.99
C ALA A 361 7.70 -3.79 -22.94
N TYR A 362 7.40 -3.63 -21.65
CA TYR A 362 7.93 -4.51 -20.62
C TYR A 362 7.40 -5.94 -20.77
N PRO A 363 8.28 -6.96 -20.85
CA PRO A 363 7.84 -8.34 -20.93
C PRO A 363 7.15 -8.78 -19.64
N ARG A 364 6.25 -9.77 -19.71
CA ARG A 364 5.67 -10.43 -18.54
C ARG A 364 6.24 -11.84 -18.37
N ARG A 365 6.29 -12.31 -17.14
CA ARG A 365 6.67 -13.69 -16.80
C ARG A 365 5.79 -14.24 -15.69
N THR A 366 5.48 -15.52 -15.77
CA THR A 366 4.79 -16.28 -14.73
C THR A 366 5.73 -17.18 -13.93
N GLU A 367 5.42 -17.36 -12.64
CA GLU A 367 6.09 -18.28 -11.71
C GLU A 367 5.06 -18.98 -10.82
N ASN A 368 5.43 -20.13 -10.26
CA ASN A 368 4.52 -20.92 -9.42
C ASN A 368 4.56 -20.54 -7.93
N GLU A 369 5.50 -19.69 -7.52
CA GLU A 369 5.76 -19.41 -6.12
C GLU A 369 6.42 -18.04 -5.91
N TRP A 370 6.25 -17.49 -4.70
CA TRP A 370 6.97 -16.32 -4.20
C TRP A 370 7.51 -16.59 -2.79
N PRO A 371 8.79 -16.27 -2.50
CA PRO A 371 9.82 -15.86 -3.45
C PRO A 371 10.08 -16.94 -4.52
N ILE A 372 10.69 -16.55 -5.63
CA ILE A 372 10.97 -17.48 -6.74
C ILE A 372 11.97 -18.54 -6.25
N ALA A 373 11.70 -19.85 -6.40
CA ALA A 373 12.57 -20.89 -5.82
C ALA A 373 14.03 -20.84 -6.28
N ARG A 374 14.28 -20.48 -7.54
CA ARG A 374 15.65 -20.38 -8.09
C ARG A 374 16.41 -19.10 -7.66
N THR A 375 15.86 -18.31 -6.74
CA THR A 375 16.51 -17.08 -6.28
C THR A 375 17.87 -17.38 -5.66
N GLN A 376 18.90 -16.68 -6.14
CA GLN A 376 20.23 -16.66 -5.55
C GLN A 376 20.38 -15.37 -4.72
N TRP A 377 20.38 -15.54 -3.40
CA TRP A 377 20.55 -14.46 -2.44
C TRP A 377 22.01 -14.01 -2.40
N THR A 378 22.36 -13.07 -3.28
CA THR A 378 23.75 -12.66 -3.51
C THR A 378 24.11 -11.43 -2.68
N LYS A 379 25.13 -11.55 -1.84
CA LYS A 379 25.68 -10.42 -1.08
C LYS A 379 26.54 -9.55 -1.98
N TYR A 380 26.21 -8.27 -1.99
CA TYR A 380 27.06 -7.22 -2.51
C TYR A 380 27.59 -6.40 -1.32
N TYR A 381 28.88 -6.53 -1.05
CA TYR A 381 29.59 -5.87 0.03
C TYR A 381 29.88 -4.42 -0.31
N LEU A 382 29.61 -3.54 0.66
CA LEU A 382 29.97 -2.13 0.57
C LEU A 382 31.44 -1.99 0.90
N THR A 383 32.18 -1.21 0.11
CA THR A 383 33.61 -0.95 0.32
C THR A 383 33.84 0.50 0.76
N SER A 384 34.93 0.76 1.48
CA SER A 384 35.23 2.10 2.01
C SER A 384 35.55 3.15 0.94
N ASP A 385 35.93 2.71 -0.25
CA ASP A 385 36.11 3.52 -1.46
C ASP A 385 34.81 3.67 -2.28
N LYS A 386 33.65 3.37 -1.68
CA LYS A 386 32.31 3.56 -2.25
C LYS A 386 31.97 2.62 -3.42
N GLY A 387 32.59 1.45 -3.45
CA GLY A 387 32.22 0.34 -4.32
C GLY A 387 31.16 -0.58 -3.71
N LEU A 388 30.53 -1.38 -4.57
CA LEU A 388 29.57 -2.40 -4.21
C LEU A 388 29.91 -3.71 -4.95
N THR A 389 30.55 -4.66 -4.27
CA THR A 389 31.24 -5.80 -4.91
C THR A 389 30.79 -7.15 -4.33
N THR A 390 30.98 -8.24 -5.06
CA THR A 390 30.65 -9.60 -4.54
C THR A 390 31.75 -10.20 -3.67
N SER A 391 32.94 -9.60 -3.66
CA SER A 391 34.07 -9.98 -2.81
C SER A 391 34.07 -9.16 -1.53
N GLN A 392 34.15 -9.83 -0.38
CA GLN A 392 34.24 -9.14 0.90
C GLN A 392 35.50 -8.26 0.96
N PRO A 393 35.39 -6.96 1.28
CA PRO A 393 36.54 -6.07 1.38
C PRO A 393 37.35 -6.34 2.66
N SER A 394 38.62 -5.95 2.62
CA SER A 394 39.52 -5.94 3.77
C SER A 394 39.89 -4.52 4.18
N GLY A 395 40.30 -4.33 5.43
CA GLY A 395 40.82 -3.06 5.93
C GLY A 395 39.83 -2.30 6.81
N THR A 396 40.34 -1.30 7.52
CA THR A 396 39.55 -0.52 8.49
C THR A 396 39.32 0.90 7.98
N ALA A 397 38.06 1.32 7.95
CA ALA A 397 37.68 2.67 7.57
C ALA A 397 36.36 3.08 8.21
N LYS A 398 36.04 4.37 8.12
CA LYS A 398 34.80 4.94 8.60
C LYS A 398 34.36 6.04 7.65
N LEU A 399 33.13 5.95 7.13
CA LEU A 399 32.52 6.99 6.30
C LEU A 399 31.47 7.73 7.12
N GLY A 400 31.35 9.05 6.93
CA GLY A 400 30.42 9.90 7.68
C GLY A 400 29.47 10.68 6.79
N TYR A 401 28.23 10.87 7.25
CA TYR A 401 27.21 11.70 6.63
C TYR A 401 26.39 12.40 7.72
N ARG A 402 25.87 13.59 7.43
CA ARG A 402 25.13 14.38 8.42
C ARG A 402 23.73 13.80 8.61
N ALA A 403 23.26 13.74 9.85
CA ALA A 403 21.87 13.39 10.13
C ALA A 403 20.91 14.47 9.58
N LEU A 404 19.61 14.16 9.52
CA LEU A 404 18.55 15.11 9.17
C LEU A 404 18.66 15.70 7.75
N GLY A 405 19.13 14.92 6.78
CA GLY A 405 19.01 15.28 5.37
C GLY A 405 17.54 15.39 4.94
N THR A 406 17.29 16.18 3.90
CA THR A 406 15.96 16.32 3.26
C THR A 406 16.07 16.01 1.77
N MET A 407 14.95 15.96 1.05
CA MET A 407 14.97 15.79 -0.40
C MET A 407 15.70 16.93 -1.12
N GLU A 408 15.59 18.16 -0.61
CA GLU A 408 16.23 19.36 -1.17
C GLU A 408 17.72 19.45 -0.82
N SER A 409 18.09 18.93 0.35
CA SER A 409 19.47 18.91 0.84
C SER A 409 19.81 17.52 1.40
N PRO A 410 19.98 16.51 0.51
CA PRO A 410 20.22 15.15 0.93
C PRO A 410 21.62 15.02 1.54
N SER A 411 21.73 14.26 2.63
CA SER A 411 23.02 13.83 3.18
C SER A 411 23.10 12.31 3.14
N LEU A 412 24.00 11.81 2.30
CA LEU A 412 24.04 10.40 1.94
C LEU A 412 25.45 9.93 1.53
N ILE A 413 25.61 8.61 1.49
CA ILE A 413 26.74 7.90 0.90
C ILE A 413 26.19 6.95 -0.16
N GLN A 414 26.83 6.89 -1.32
CA GLN A 414 26.47 6.00 -2.42
C GLN A 414 27.53 4.93 -2.61
N PHE A 415 27.09 3.70 -2.87
CA PHE A 415 27.94 2.57 -3.20
C PHE A 415 27.51 2.02 -4.56
N THR A 416 28.45 1.86 -5.49
CA THR A 416 28.13 1.55 -6.90
C THR A 416 28.73 0.23 -7.31
N THR A 417 27.95 -0.61 -8.01
CA THR A 417 28.48 -1.85 -8.58
C THR A 417 29.46 -1.55 -9.72
N PRO A 418 30.38 -2.47 -10.04
CA PRO A 418 30.91 -2.56 -11.40
C PRO A 418 29.76 -2.64 -12.42
N ALA A 419 30.06 -2.31 -13.67
CA ALA A 419 29.12 -2.56 -14.75
C ALA A 419 28.82 -4.07 -14.82
N PHE A 420 27.55 -4.44 -14.93
CA PHE A 420 27.16 -5.84 -15.05
C PHE A 420 27.70 -6.41 -16.37
N GLU A 421 28.41 -7.53 -16.31
CA GLU A 421 29.04 -8.15 -17.49
C GLU A 421 28.03 -8.86 -18.40
N GLN A 422 26.87 -9.20 -17.84
CA GLN A 422 25.75 -9.85 -18.51
C GLN A 422 24.43 -9.30 -17.96
N GLU A 423 23.35 -9.51 -18.71
CA GLU A 423 22.00 -9.22 -18.23
C GLU A 423 21.74 -9.96 -16.91
N THR A 424 21.26 -9.22 -15.90
CA THR A 424 21.05 -9.75 -14.55
C THR A 424 19.70 -9.31 -14.03
N GLU A 425 18.87 -10.28 -13.69
CA GLU A 425 17.57 -10.01 -13.08
C GLU A 425 17.67 -9.98 -11.55
N ILE A 426 17.08 -8.95 -10.96
CA ILE A 426 16.91 -8.78 -9.52
C ILE A 426 15.41 -8.77 -9.23
N THR A 427 14.89 -9.82 -8.59
CA THR A 427 13.46 -9.96 -8.29
C THR A 427 13.22 -10.55 -6.91
N GLY A 428 12.63 -9.80 -5.99
CA GLY A 428 12.30 -10.27 -4.64
C GLY A 428 12.57 -9.23 -3.57
N ASN A 429 12.49 -9.65 -2.31
CA ASN A 429 12.83 -8.86 -1.13
C ASN A 429 14.34 -8.55 -1.06
N ILE A 430 14.71 -7.45 -0.41
CA ILE A 430 16.12 -7.04 -0.25
C ILE A 430 16.37 -6.74 1.23
N VAL A 431 17.55 -7.11 1.72
CA VAL A 431 18.00 -6.77 3.07
C VAL A 431 19.40 -6.18 3.03
N ALA A 432 19.63 -5.10 3.77
CA ALA A 432 20.94 -4.49 3.92
C ALA A 432 21.46 -4.64 5.36
N ARG A 433 22.64 -5.24 5.52
CA ARG A 433 23.37 -5.28 6.78
C ARG A 433 24.33 -4.09 6.86
N LEU A 434 24.16 -3.24 7.86
CA LEU A 434 24.97 -2.04 8.09
C LEU A 434 25.51 -2.00 9.52
N ASN A 435 26.71 -1.46 9.70
CA ASN A 435 27.36 -1.24 10.98
C ASN A 435 27.48 0.26 11.21
N VAL A 436 26.58 0.80 12.04
CA VAL A 436 26.35 2.24 12.13
C VAL A 436 26.62 2.80 13.52
N SER A 437 27.07 4.05 13.58
CA SER A 437 27.16 4.81 14.82
C SER A 437 26.80 6.27 14.58
N VAL A 438 26.62 7.03 15.66
CA VAL A 438 26.47 8.49 15.60
C VAL A 438 27.51 9.18 16.48
N THR A 439 28.02 10.32 16.02
CA THR A 439 28.85 11.24 16.80
C THR A 439 28.05 12.53 17.03
N PRO A 440 27.95 13.04 18.27
CA PRO A 440 27.27 14.30 18.54
C PRO A 440 28.05 15.47 17.94
N ASP A 441 27.34 16.56 17.64
CA ASP A 441 28.00 17.83 17.39
C ASP A 441 28.64 18.38 18.68
N PRO A 442 29.78 19.10 18.62
CA PRO A 442 30.45 19.62 19.82
C PRO A 442 29.58 20.50 20.73
N SER A 443 28.64 21.25 20.15
CA SER A 443 27.62 22.04 20.86
C SER A 443 26.20 21.50 20.64
N GLY A 444 26.12 20.21 20.27
CA GLY A 444 24.92 19.43 19.97
C GLY A 444 24.10 19.03 21.18
N PRO A 445 22.78 18.78 21.02
CA PRO A 445 22.15 17.78 21.88
C PRO A 445 22.86 16.43 21.68
N THR A 446 22.83 15.58 22.70
CA THR A 446 23.28 14.20 22.57
C THR A 446 22.22 13.41 21.78
N PRO A 447 22.51 12.93 20.55
CA PRO A 447 21.56 12.15 19.79
C PRO A 447 21.28 10.84 20.51
N SER A 448 20.03 10.40 20.44
CA SER A 448 19.53 9.17 21.08
C SER A 448 19.06 8.13 20.06
N ASP A 449 19.16 8.43 18.77
CA ASP A 449 18.77 7.52 17.69
C ASP A 449 19.51 7.81 16.38
N ILE A 450 19.35 6.89 15.43
CA ILE A 450 19.78 7.04 14.03
C ILE A 450 18.62 6.59 13.16
N ASP A 451 18.23 7.42 12.19
CA ASP A 451 17.30 7.02 11.14
C ASP A 451 18.07 6.74 9.85
N LEU A 452 17.83 5.56 9.27
CA LEU A 452 18.44 5.09 8.03
C LEU A 452 17.41 5.09 6.90
N PHE A 453 17.78 5.70 5.78
CA PHE A 453 16.99 5.72 4.53
C PHE A 453 17.85 5.08 3.45
N LEU A 454 17.33 4.01 2.85
CA LEU A 454 18.00 3.24 1.83
C LEU A 454 17.29 3.44 0.49
N THR A 455 18.05 3.65 -0.56
CA THR A 455 17.52 3.73 -1.93
C THR A 455 18.36 2.86 -2.85
N LEU A 456 17.69 2.03 -3.66
CA LEU A 456 18.34 1.30 -4.75
C LEU A 456 18.02 2.00 -6.07
N ARG A 457 19.04 2.29 -6.88
CA ARG A 457 18.91 2.99 -8.18
C ARG A 457 19.43 2.13 -9.30
N HIS A 458 18.82 2.24 -10.47
CA HIS A 458 19.25 1.58 -11.70
C HIS A 458 19.90 2.61 -12.62
N ILE A 459 21.13 2.34 -13.05
CA ILE A 459 21.84 3.15 -14.04
C ILE A 459 21.98 2.33 -15.33
N SER A 460 21.55 2.91 -16.45
CA SER A 460 21.62 2.30 -17.78
C SER A 460 23.07 2.14 -18.24
N PRO A 461 23.34 1.32 -19.28
CA PRO A 461 24.66 1.21 -19.90
C PRO A 461 25.25 2.55 -20.38
N GLU A 462 24.40 3.51 -20.72
CA GLU A 462 24.77 4.88 -21.14
C GLU A 462 25.10 5.79 -19.96
N GLY A 463 24.99 5.31 -18.72
CA GLY A 463 25.28 6.08 -17.51
C GLY A 463 24.15 6.99 -17.04
N LYS A 464 22.92 6.79 -17.54
CA LYS A 464 21.73 7.54 -17.10
C LYS A 464 20.97 6.79 -16.02
N GLU A 465 20.39 7.49 -15.06
CA GLU A 465 19.46 6.84 -14.13
C GLU A 465 18.16 6.50 -14.84
N VAL A 466 17.73 5.25 -14.69
CA VAL A 466 16.43 4.76 -15.15
C VAL A 466 15.42 5.01 -14.04
N TYR A 467 14.39 5.79 -14.35
CA TYR A 467 13.26 6.04 -13.47
C TYR A 467 12.06 5.20 -13.89
N TYR A 468 11.22 4.86 -12.91
CA TYR A 468 9.98 4.13 -13.13
C TYR A 468 8.78 4.99 -12.74
N THR A 469 7.60 4.60 -13.21
CA THR A 469 6.35 5.26 -12.83
C THR A 469 6.03 4.96 -11.38
N GLY A 470 6.01 6.00 -10.55
CA GLY A 470 5.55 5.96 -9.16
C GLY A 470 4.04 6.08 -9.03
N THR A 471 3.56 6.04 -7.78
CA THR A 471 2.14 6.07 -7.43
C THR A 471 1.37 7.20 -8.12
N ALA A 472 1.94 8.41 -8.21
CA ALA A 472 1.26 9.58 -8.80
C ALA A 472 1.67 9.85 -10.26
N GLY A 473 2.39 8.93 -10.90
CA GLY A 473 3.05 9.17 -12.19
C GLY A 473 4.36 9.96 -12.07
N ASP A 474 4.88 10.10 -10.85
CA ASP A 474 6.17 10.70 -10.57
C ASP A 474 7.33 9.73 -10.86
N PRO A 475 8.53 10.23 -11.21
CA PRO A 475 9.69 9.38 -11.43
C PRO A 475 10.24 8.85 -10.10
N VAL A 476 10.28 7.53 -9.94
CA VAL A 476 10.79 6.85 -8.74
C VAL A 476 12.01 5.97 -9.04
N PRO A 477 12.92 5.79 -8.05
CA PRO A 477 14.01 4.81 -8.15
C PRO A 477 13.47 3.37 -8.09
N LEU A 478 14.35 2.35 -8.04
CA LEU A 478 13.93 0.95 -8.06
C LEU A 478 13.06 0.56 -6.86
N THR A 479 13.50 0.94 -5.67
CA THR A 479 12.87 0.63 -4.37
C THR A 479 13.58 1.38 -3.24
N LYS A 480 12.98 1.37 -2.05
CA LYS A 480 13.45 2.05 -0.84
C LYS A 480 13.32 1.17 0.41
N GLY A 481 14.04 1.53 1.47
CA GLY A 481 14.02 0.85 2.76
C GLY A 481 14.30 1.81 3.91
N TRP A 482 13.85 1.45 5.11
CA TRP A 482 13.91 2.34 6.28
C TRP A 482 14.19 1.57 7.56
N LEU A 483 14.92 2.19 8.48
CA LEU A 483 15.03 1.71 9.86
C LEU A 483 15.36 2.85 10.82
N ARG A 484 14.59 2.96 11.90
CA ARG A 484 15.01 3.62 13.12
C ARG A 484 15.86 2.65 13.95
N VAL A 485 17.13 2.99 14.18
CA VAL A 485 18.12 2.06 14.78
C VAL A 485 17.76 1.68 16.20
N SER A 486 17.06 2.51 16.96
CA SER A 486 16.56 2.11 18.28
C SER A 486 15.55 0.96 18.22
N LEU A 487 14.91 0.75 17.07
CA LEU A 487 13.98 -0.35 16.79
C LEU A 487 14.64 -1.50 16.02
N ARG A 488 15.97 -1.65 16.13
CA ARG A 488 16.74 -2.66 15.39
C ARG A 488 16.46 -4.11 15.78
N LYS A 489 15.88 -4.38 16.96
CA LYS A 489 15.66 -5.73 17.50
C LYS A 489 14.85 -6.58 16.52
N VAL A 490 15.47 -7.66 16.03
CA VAL A 490 14.82 -8.68 15.20
C VAL A 490 14.24 -9.75 16.12
N ASN A 491 13.03 -10.22 15.82
CA ASN A 491 12.44 -11.37 16.47
C ASN A 491 12.69 -12.62 15.60
N ASP A 492 13.82 -13.27 15.85
CA ASP A 492 14.26 -14.45 15.10
C ASP A 492 13.34 -15.66 15.27
N GLN A 493 12.47 -15.64 16.30
CA GLN A 493 11.50 -16.71 16.59
C GLN A 493 10.14 -16.46 15.93
N HIS A 494 9.92 -15.29 15.32
CA HIS A 494 8.66 -15.01 14.66
C HIS A 494 8.53 -15.83 13.37
N TYR A 495 7.37 -16.46 13.14
CA TYR A 495 7.16 -17.36 11.99
C TYR A 495 7.30 -16.68 10.62
N LYS A 496 7.15 -15.34 10.56
CA LYS A 496 7.37 -14.51 9.37
C LYS A 496 8.82 -14.07 9.16
N HIS A 497 9.71 -14.29 10.14
CA HIS A 497 11.11 -13.93 9.98
C HIS A 497 11.78 -14.79 8.90
N ARG A 498 12.52 -14.13 8.00
CA ARG A 498 13.38 -14.76 7.00
C ARG A 498 14.71 -14.02 6.95
N GLU A 499 15.77 -14.69 6.50
CA GLU A 499 17.08 -14.04 6.33
C GLU A 499 17.01 -12.84 5.36
N TYR A 500 16.13 -12.92 4.35
CA TYR A 500 15.89 -11.86 3.36
C TYR A 500 14.79 -10.86 3.77
N LEU A 501 14.13 -11.08 4.92
CA LEU A 501 13.04 -10.24 5.43
C LEU A 501 13.05 -10.27 6.97
N PRO A 502 13.87 -9.42 7.62
CA PRO A 502 13.96 -9.38 9.08
C PRO A 502 12.62 -8.98 9.68
N TRP A 503 12.14 -9.76 10.66
CA TRP A 503 10.88 -9.45 11.34
C TRP A 503 11.15 -8.70 12.63
N ARG A 504 10.41 -7.60 12.85
CA ARG A 504 10.49 -6.77 14.05
C ARG A 504 9.09 -6.58 14.57
N ASP A 505 8.85 -6.76 15.86
CA ASP A 505 7.48 -6.60 16.39
C ASP A 505 7.08 -5.13 16.54
N TYR A 506 8.07 -4.25 16.71
CA TYR A 506 7.91 -2.80 16.94
C TYR A 506 7.14 -2.50 18.22
N TYR A 507 7.36 -3.30 19.27
CA TYR A 507 6.78 -3.04 20.59
C TYR A 507 7.61 -2.03 21.38
N SER A 508 6.96 -1.35 22.31
CA SER A 508 7.61 -0.40 23.22
C SER A 508 8.75 -1.04 24.03
N THR A 509 8.64 -2.34 24.31
CA THR A 509 9.66 -3.15 25.01
C THR A 509 10.82 -3.61 24.13
N ASP A 510 10.76 -3.40 22.81
CA ASP A 510 11.82 -3.75 21.87
C ASP A 510 12.85 -2.63 21.68
N VAL A 511 12.61 -1.45 22.26
CA VAL A 511 13.49 -0.29 22.10
C VAL A 511 14.86 -0.57 22.70
N LEU A 512 15.88 -0.53 21.85
CA LEU A 512 17.29 -0.62 22.20
C LEU A 512 17.94 0.75 22.01
N PRO A 513 18.27 1.51 23.06
CA PRO A 513 18.82 2.86 22.91
C PRO A 513 20.08 2.90 22.02
N VAL A 514 20.29 4.06 21.38
CA VAL A 514 21.53 4.39 20.66
C VAL A 514 22.38 5.28 21.56
N VAL A 515 23.59 4.82 21.85
CA VAL A 515 24.63 5.52 22.60
C VAL A 515 25.64 6.07 21.59
N PRO A 516 25.96 7.36 21.61
CA PRO A 516 26.93 7.91 20.68
C PRO A 516 28.31 7.27 20.82
N GLY A 517 28.95 7.01 19.67
CA GLY A 517 30.25 6.32 19.59
C GLY A 517 30.16 4.79 19.56
N GLU A 518 29.08 4.17 20.03
CA GLU A 518 28.87 2.72 19.89
C GLU A 518 28.49 2.34 18.46
N VAL A 519 28.97 1.17 18.01
CA VAL A 519 28.68 0.63 16.68
C VAL A 519 27.61 -0.44 16.78
N TYR A 520 26.52 -0.24 16.03
CA TYR A 520 25.38 -1.15 15.96
C TYR A 520 25.32 -1.85 14.61
N THR A 521 25.33 -3.17 14.62
CA THR A 521 24.99 -3.98 13.44
C THR A 521 23.47 -4.06 13.31
N VAL A 522 22.94 -3.70 12.14
CA VAL A 522 21.51 -3.68 11.85
C VAL A 522 21.21 -4.30 10.49
N ASP A 523 20.08 -4.99 10.40
CA ASP A 523 19.53 -5.52 9.14
C ASP A 523 18.31 -4.70 8.73
N VAL A 524 18.42 -3.91 7.67
CA VAL A 524 17.37 -3.01 7.18
C VAL A 524 16.60 -3.69 6.05
N GLU A 525 15.28 -3.76 6.19
CA GLU A 525 14.40 -4.17 5.09
C GLU A 525 14.40 -3.10 4.00
N VAL A 526 14.67 -3.53 2.76
CA VAL A 526 14.43 -2.74 1.54
C VAL A 526 13.31 -3.44 0.79
N TRP A 527 12.27 -2.69 0.43
CA TRP A 527 11.05 -3.25 -0.11
C TRP A 527 11.31 -4.07 -1.38
N PRO A 528 10.50 -5.09 -1.63
CA PRO A 528 10.69 -5.97 -2.77
C PRO A 528 10.68 -5.21 -4.09
N THR A 529 11.43 -5.71 -5.06
CA THR A 529 11.57 -5.07 -6.36
C THR A 529 11.64 -6.11 -7.47
N GLN A 530 11.56 -5.64 -8.72
CA GLN A 530 11.82 -6.41 -9.92
C GLN A 530 12.54 -5.49 -10.91
N VAL A 531 13.69 -5.89 -11.45
CA VAL A 531 14.36 -5.21 -12.58
C VAL A 531 15.25 -6.19 -13.34
N VAL A 532 15.38 -5.98 -14.64
CA VAL A 532 16.40 -6.62 -15.48
C VAL A 532 17.47 -5.58 -15.80
N VAL A 533 18.62 -5.69 -15.15
CA VAL A 533 19.78 -4.82 -15.38
C VAL A 533 20.50 -5.29 -16.63
N GLU A 534 20.59 -4.42 -17.63
CA GLU A 534 21.25 -4.73 -18.89
C GLU A 534 22.77 -4.81 -18.74
N LYS A 535 23.43 -5.54 -19.64
CA LYS A 535 24.90 -5.55 -19.72
C LYS A 535 25.42 -4.12 -19.85
N GLY A 536 26.39 -3.75 -19.01
CA GLY A 536 26.93 -2.39 -18.93
C GLY A 536 26.23 -1.51 -17.89
N GLY A 537 24.99 -1.84 -17.51
CA GLY A 537 24.24 -1.16 -16.47
C GLY A 537 24.85 -1.35 -15.09
N LYS A 538 24.42 -0.55 -14.12
CA LYS A 538 24.91 -0.56 -12.73
C LYS A 538 23.76 -0.42 -11.74
N ILE A 539 24.02 -0.87 -10.52
CA ILE A 539 23.18 -0.58 -9.36
C ILE A 539 23.92 0.38 -8.44
N ILE A 540 23.21 1.39 -7.94
CA ILE A 540 23.67 2.24 -6.85
C ILE A 540 22.83 1.94 -5.62
N PHE A 541 23.49 1.68 -4.50
CA PHE A 541 22.90 1.59 -3.17
C PHE A 541 23.24 2.84 -2.37
N GLU A 542 22.22 3.55 -1.90
CA GLU A 542 22.36 4.77 -1.11
C GLU A 542 22.04 4.52 0.35
N VAL A 543 22.85 5.09 1.24
CA VAL A 543 22.54 5.20 2.67
C VAL A 543 22.45 6.69 3.00
N ALA A 544 21.25 7.15 3.35
CA ALA A 544 20.92 8.53 3.64
C ALA A 544 20.38 8.69 5.07
N SER A 545 20.33 9.94 5.54
CA SER A 545 19.74 10.31 6.83
C SER A 545 18.31 10.84 6.74
N GLY A 546 17.73 10.89 5.55
CA GLY A 546 16.37 11.33 5.27
C GLY A 546 15.92 10.93 3.87
N ASP A 547 14.68 11.26 3.51
CA ASP A 547 14.12 10.96 2.21
C ASP A 547 14.94 11.56 1.07
N THR A 548 15.14 10.76 0.02
CA THR A 548 15.80 11.15 -1.22
C THR A 548 14.81 11.15 -2.40
N GLN A 549 15.30 11.28 -3.64
CA GLN A 549 14.48 11.32 -4.85
C GLN A 549 13.44 10.19 -4.94
N GLY A 550 12.29 10.50 -5.52
CA GLY A 550 11.16 9.59 -5.65
C GLY A 550 10.32 9.38 -4.38
N SER A 551 10.58 10.10 -3.28
CA SER A 551 9.69 10.06 -2.09
C SER A 551 8.43 10.93 -2.25
N GLY A 552 8.45 11.96 -3.10
CA GLY A 552 7.27 12.78 -3.43
C GLY A 552 6.51 13.29 -2.20
N ILE A 553 5.22 12.93 -2.08
CA ILE A 553 4.39 13.25 -0.91
C ILE A 553 4.51 12.25 0.25
N PHE A 554 5.25 11.16 0.08
CA PHE A 554 5.42 10.07 1.06
C PHE A 554 6.67 10.27 1.94
N GLN A 555 6.78 11.46 2.54
CA GLN A 555 7.95 11.85 3.32
C GLN A 555 7.82 11.51 4.82
N HIS A 556 8.98 11.36 5.44
CA HIS A 556 9.25 11.14 6.85
C HIS A 556 9.96 12.38 7.38
N ASN A 557 9.21 13.45 7.63
CA ASN A 557 9.76 14.75 7.96
C ASN A 557 9.06 15.43 9.14
N ASP A 558 8.36 14.65 9.96
CA ASP A 558 7.72 15.17 11.15
C ASP A 558 8.76 15.71 12.15
N PRO A 559 8.67 16.98 12.58
CA PRO A 559 9.69 17.61 13.41
C PRO A 559 9.70 17.12 14.85
N VAL A 560 8.65 16.42 15.31
CA VAL A 560 8.60 15.81 16.64
C VAL A 560 9.19 14.41 16.59
N ASP A 561 8.74 13.57 15.64
CA ASP A 561 9.28 12.21 15.45
C ASP A 561 10.78 12.23 15.08
N ARG A 562 11.18 13.20 14.26
CA ARG A 562 12.55 13.42 13.75
C ARG A 562 13.17 14.74 14.22
N SER A 563 13.02 15.04 15.51
CA SER A 563 13.58 16.27 16.10
C SER A 563 15.11 16.32 16.09
N GLU A 564 15.67 17.54 16.03
CA GLU A 564 17.12 17.76 16.20
C GLU A 564 17.66 17.17 17.50
N LYS A 565 16.90 17.27 18.59
CA LYS A 565 17.29 16.73 19.90
C LYS A 565 17.57 15.22 19.82
N LYS A 566 16.82 14.50 19.00
CA LYS A 566 16.90 13.04 18.86
C LYS A 566 18.01 12.60 17.91
N LEU A 567 18.17 13.30 16.78
CA LEU A 567 18.94 12.80 15.64
C LEU A 567 20.18 13.61 15.28
N ARG A 568 20.34 14.86 15.74
CA ARG A 568 21.41 15.76 15.26
C ARG A 568 22.80 15.20 15.56
N GLY A 569 23.64 15.13 14.52
CA GLY A 569 25.03 14.66 14.61
C GLY A 569 25.60 14.19 13.26
N VAL A 570 26.69 13.42 13.32
CA VAL A 570 27.28 12.72 12.17
C VAL A 570 27.03 11.23 12.30
N ASN A 571 26.24 10.68 11.39
CA ASN A 571 26.07 9.23 11.25
C ASN A 571 27.27 8.65 10.53
N HIS A 572 27.60 7.40 10.85
CA HIS A 572 28.76 6.73 10.28
C HIS A 572 28.48 5.30 9.87
N ILE A 573 29.17 4.85 8.83
CA ILE A 573 29.25 3.43 8.43
C ILE A 573 30.69 2.98 8.70
N HIS A 574 30.83 1.89 9.45
CA HIS A 574 32.13 1.34 9.88
C HIS A 574 32.51 0.14 9.04
N PHE A 575 33.77 0.07 8.63
CA PHE A 575 34.35 -1.02 7.83
C PHE A 575 35.52 -1.61 8.61
N SER A 576 35.52 -2.92 8.81
CA SER A 576 36.64 -3.71 9.33
C SER A 576 36.37 -5.20 9.10
N ASP A 577 37.31 -6.08 9.48
CA ASP A 577 37.09 -7.53 9.48
C ASP A 577 35.91 -7.94 10.39
N LYS A 578 35.59 -7.12 11.40
CA LYS A 578 34.44 -7.30 12.29
C LYS A 578 33.16 -6.61 11.76
N PHE A 579 33.31 -5.46 11.12
CA PHE A 579 32.20 -4.62 10.64
C PHE A 579 32.04 -4.75 9.13
N VAL A 580 31.42 -5.86 8.73
CA VAL A 580 31.13 -6.16 7.33
C VAL A 580 29.75 -5.64 6.95
N ASN A 581 29.68 -4.82 5.90
CA ASN A 581 28.45 -4.22 5.40
C ASN A 581 28.12 -4.81 4.02
N TYR A 582 26.86 -5.15 3.78
CA TYR A 582 26.41 -5.65 2.48
C TYR A 582 24.93 -5.40 2.26
N VAL A 583 24.51 -5.40 0.99
CA VAL A 583 23.12 -5.56 0.58
C VAL A 583 22.97 -6.91 -0.11
N THR A 584 21.94 -7.66 0.27
CA THR A 584 21.63 -8.97 -0.34
C THR A 584 20.60 -8.75 -1.44
N LEU A 585 21.00 -8.99 -2.69
CA LEU A 585 20.12 -8.84 -3.85
C LEU A 585 19.59 -10.22 -4.29
N PRO A 586 18.29 -10.35 -4.58
CA PRO A 586 17.66 -11.59 -5.04
C PRO A 586 17.89 -11.79 -6.55
N ILE A 587 19.04 -12.37 -6.92
CA ILE A 587 19.40 -12.61 -8.31
C ILE A 587 18.61 -13.81 -8.85
N ILE A 588 17.95 -13.65 -10.00
CA ILE A 588 17.20 -14.73 -10.64
C ILE A 588 18.01 -15.26 -11.84
N PRO A 589 18.53 -16.51 -11.78
CA PRO A 589 19.14 -17.15 -12.93
C PRO A 589 18.13 -17.30 -14.08
N SER A 590 18.63 -17.24 -15.31
CA SER A 590 17.85 -17.58 -16.50
C SER A 590 17.31 -19.01 -16.39
N LYS A 591 16.11 -19.23 -16.92
CA LYS A 591 15.53 -20.58 -17.04
C LYS A 591 16.28 -21.43 -18.06
#